data_AF-A0A2S9GPK3-F1
#
_entry.id   AF-A0A2S9GPK3-F1
#
_cell.length_a   1.000
_cell.length_b   1.000
_cell.length_c   1.000
_cell.angle_alpha   90.00
_cell.angle_beta   90.00
_cell.angle_gamma   90.00
#
_symmetry.space_group_name_H-M   'P 1'
#
loop_
_entity.id
_entity.type
_entity.pdbx_description
1 polymer ?
#
loop_
_entity_poly.entity_id
_entity_poly.type
_entity_poly.pdbx_seq_one_letter_code
_entity_poly.pdbx_strand_id
1 'polypeptide(L)' 'VCQALRQAHHDVAIVDNFSTGLRSRVHAGTPVYAGSLLDGKGVESALRAHEADAVVHIAAKKAVEESVADPLYY' A
#
# COMPACT_ATOMS: atom_id res chain seq x y z
N VAL A 1 -8.36 -6.63 3.73
CA VAL A 1 -8.38 -6.70 2.25
C VAL A 1 -7.35 -7.68 1.71
N CYS A 2 -6.04 -7.43 1.85
CA CYS A 2 -4.98 -8.33 1.34
C CYS A 2 -5.20 -9.81 1.72
N GLN A 3 -5.46 -10.10 3.00
CA GLN A 3 -5.73 -11.47 3.45
C GLN A 3 -6.96 -12.10 2.76
N ALA A 4 -8.04 -11.35 2.61
CA ALA A 4 -9.27 -11.84 1.99
C ALA A 4 -9.05 -12.15 0.49
N LEU A 5 -8.32 -11.29 -0.24
CA LEU A 5 -7.99 -11.53 -1.65
C LEU A 5 -7.12 -12.78 -1.82
N ARG A 6 -6.14 -13.00 -0.94
CA ARG A 6 -5.34 -14.22 -0.94
C ARG A 6 -6.16 -15.47 -0.64
N GLN A 7 -7.09 -15.40 0.31
CA GLN A 7 -8.02 -16.50 0.62
C GLN A 7 -8.96 -16.80 -0.55
N ALA A 8 -9.24 -15.80 -1.40
CA ALA A 8 -9.96 -15.97 -2.66
C ALA A 8 -9.04 -16.37 -3.84
N HIS A 9 -7.81 -16.79 -3.57
CA HIS A 9 -6.83 -17.26 -4.56
C HIS A 9 -6.33 -16.21 -5.57
N HIS A 10 -6.39 -14.92 -5.22
CA HIS A 10 -5.70 -13.90 -5.99
C HIS A 10 -4.21 -13.83 -5.60
N ASP A 11 -3.36 -13.56 -6.59
CA ASP A 11 -1.97 -13.17 -6.35
C ASP A 11 -1.93 -11.69 -5.95
N VAL A 12 -1.29 -11.38 -4.82
CA VAL A 12 -1.38 -10.07 -4.18
C VAL A 12 -0.01 -9.62 -3.72
N ALA A 13 0.38 -8.42 -4.15
CA ALA A 13 1.48 -7.65 -3.58
C ALA A 13 1.01 -6.38 -2.87
N ILE A 14 1.89 -5.82 -2.04
CA ILE A 14 1.64 -4.59 -1.29
C ILE A 14 2.65 -3.52 -1.71
N VAL A 15 2.17 -2.31 -1.96
CA VAL A 15 3.00 -1.09 -2.05
C VAL A 15 2.64 -0.20 -0.87
N ASP A 16 3.58 0.04 0.04
CA ASP A 16 3.33 0.86 1.24
C ASP A 16 4.67 1.44 1.76
N ASN A 17 4.64 2.65 2.33
CA ASN A 17 5.81 3.25 2.98
C ASN A 17 5.85 3.00 4.49
N PHE A 18 4.82 2.34 5.04
CA PHE A 18 4.62 2.03 6.44
C PHE A 18 4.63 3.27 7.37
N SER A 19 4.30 4.45 6.85
CA SER A 19 4.20 5.68 7.64
C SER A 19 3.15 5.58 8.76
N THR A 20 2.05 4.87 8.50
CA THR A 20 1.00 4.55 9.50
C THR A 20 0.70 3.04 9.59
N GLY A 21 1.16 2.27 8.61
CA GLY A 21 1.01 0.82 8.57
C GLY A 21 2.06 0.08 9.40
N LEU A 22 1.78 -1.18 9.75
CA LEU A 22 2.72 -2.04 10.46
C LEU A 22 3.19 -3.18 9.57
N ARG A 23 4.51 -3.22 9.28
CA ARG A 23 5.13 -4.30 8.49
C ARG A 23 4.83 -5.69 9.07
N SER A 24 4.73 -5.80 10.40
CA SER A 24 4.41 -7.05 11.10
C SER A 24 3.00 -7.59 10.83
N ARG A 25 2.08 -6.78 10.30
CA ARG A 25 0.74 -7.22 9.89
C ARG A 25 0.71 -7.82 8.48
N VAL A 26 1.80 -7.72 7.73
CA VAL A 26 1.92 -8.35 6.41
C VAL A 26 2.18 -9.84 6.59
N HIS A 27 1.41 -10.67 5.90
CA HIS A 27 1.61 -12.12 5.92
C HIS A 27 2.97 -12.48 5.33
N ALA A 28 3.64 -13.47 5.94
CA ALA A 28 4.93 -13.95 5.47
C ALA A 28 4.87 -14.42 4.01
N GLY A 29 5.82 -13.99 3.18
CA GLY A 29 5.87 -14.35 1.77
C GLY A 29 4.96 -13.54 0.84
N THR A 30 4.15 -12.60 1.35
CA THR A 30 3.50 -11.59 0.49
C THR A 30 4.56 -10.63 -0.04
N PRO A 31 4.69 -10.42 -1.36
CA PRO A 31 5.61 -9.44 -1.92
C PRO A 31 5.29 -8.03 -1.41
N VAL A 32 6.33 -7.29 -1.01
CA VAL A 32 6.21 -5.92 -0.52
C VAL A 32 7.18 -5.04 -1.26
N TYR A 33 6.64 -4.05 -1.96
CA TYR A 33 7.38 -2.96 -2.56
C TYR A 33 7.32 -1.76 -1.60
N ALA A 34 8.31 -1.68 -0.71
CA ALA A 34 8.34 -0.63 0.29
C ALA A 34 8.74 0.72 -0.34
N GLY A 35 7.88 1.73 -0.23
CA GLY A 35 8.11 3.02 -0.87
C GLY A 35 6.89 3.94 -0.84
N SER A 36 7.13 5.23 -1.11
CA SER A 36 6.07 6.24 -1.18
C SER A 36 5.32 6.14 -2.50
N LEU A 37 3.99 6.29 -2.47
CA LEU A 37 3.21 6.43 -3.69
C LEU A 37 3.46 7.74 -4.45
N LEU A 38 4.16 8.70 -3.82
CA LEU A 38 4.62 9.91 -4.48
C LEU A 38 5.82 9.66 -5.41
N ASP A 39 6.51 8.52 -5.28
CA ASP A 39 7.52 8.07 -6.23
C ASP A 39 6.86 7.31 -7.38
N GLY A 40 6.46 8.04 -8.42
CA GLY A 40 5.79 7.48 -9.58
C GLY A 40 6.60 6.38 -10.29
N LYS A 41 7.94 6.48 -10.31
CA LYS A 41 8.81 5.46 -10.93
C LYS A 41 8.85 4.18 -10.10
N GLY A 42 8.89 4.33 -8.77
CA GLY A 42 8.80 3.22 -7.83
C GLY A 42 7.47 2.48 -7.96
N VAL A 43 6.36 3.23 -8.04
CA VAL A 43 5.02 2.65 -8.25
C VAL A 43 4.92 1.93 -9.60
N GLU A 44 5.37 2.57 -10.70
CA GLU A 44 5.37 1.95 -12.02
C GLU A 44 6.17 0.64 -12.02
N SER A 45 7.36 0.64 -11.41
CA SER A 45 8.21 -0.54 -11.33
C SER A 45 7.55 -1.67 -10.54
N ALA A 46 6.87 -1.34 -9.43
CA ALA A 46 6.14 -2.32 -8.62
C ALA A 46 4.97 -2.94 -9.39
N LEU A 47 4.17 -2.13 -10.07
CA LEU A 47 3.04 -2.60 -10.87
C LEU A 47 3.49 -3.53 -12.01
N ARG A 48 4.59 -3.18 -12.69
CA ARG A 48 5.16 -4.01 -13.76
C ARG A 48 5.78 -5.30 -13.22
N ALA A 49 6.54 -5.22 -12.13
CA ALA A 49 7.20 -6.39 -11.55
C ALA A 49 6.22 -7.43 -11.01
N HIS A 50 5.05 -6.99 -10.54
CA HIS A 50 3.97 -7.87 -10.08
C HIS A 50 2.97 -8.25 -11.20
N GLU A 51 3.11 -7.69 -12.40
CA GLU A 51 2.16 -7.88 -13.51
C GLU A 51 0.70 -7.57 -13.09
N ALA A 52 0.49 -6.46 -12.37
CA ALA A 52 -0.78 -6.19 -11.71
C ALA A 52 -1.94 -5.91 -12.70
N ASP A 53 -2.98 -6.74 -12.66
CA ASP A 53 -4.22 -6.54 -13.43
C ASP A 53 -5.20 -5.52 -12.81
N ALA A 54 -5.12 -5.33 -11.49
CA ALA A 54 -6.03 -4.47 -10.73
C ALA A 54 -5.34 -3.85 -9.51
N VAL A 55 -5.86 -2.70 -9.05
CA VAL A 55 -5.33 -1.96 -7.90
C VAL A 55 -6.44 -1.67 -6.90
N VAL A 56 -6.18 -1.98 -5.62
CA VAL A 56 -7.00 -1.51 -4.50
C VAL A 56 -6.22 -0.45 -3.71
N HIS A 57 -6.61 0.81 -3.85
CA HIS A 57 -5.89 1.95 -3.27
C HIS A 57 -6.42 2.30 -1.87
N ILE A 58 -5.66 1.96 -0.82
CA ILE A 58 -6.00 2.22 0.60
C ILE A 58 -4.86 2.93 1.34
N ALA A 59 -4.01 3.64 0.60
CA ALA A 59 -2.79 4.28 1.11
C ALA A 59 -2.95 5.81 1.22
N ALA A 60 -4.07 6.24 1.82
CA ALA A 60 -4.37 7.64 2.09
C ALA A 60 -4.41 7.89 3.60
N LYS A 61 -3.99 9.09 4.01
CA LYS A 61 -4.23 9.55 5.38
C LYS A 61 -5.72 9.85 5.55
N LYS A 62 -6.25 9.64 6.75
CA LYS A 62 -7.71 9.71 7.01
C LYS A 62 -8.10 10.23 8.39
N ALA A 63 -7.14 10.66 9.20
CA ALA A 63 -7.39 11.16 10.54
C ALA A 63 -7.79 12.65 10.49
N VAL A 64 -9.05 12.92 10.81
CA VAL A 64 -9.62 14.28 10.75
C VAL A 64 -8.88 15.23 11.70
N GLU A 65 -8.64 14.81 12.94
CA GLU A 65 -7.95 15.62 13.95
C GLU A 65 -6.54 16.04 13.48
N GLU A 66 -5.80 15.10 12.88
CA GLU A 66 -4.47 15.36 12.32
C GLU A 66 -4.54 16.34 11.14
N SER A 67 -5.50 16.14 10.22
CA SER A 67 -5.66 17.03 9.06
C SER A 67 -6.03 18.47 9.42
N VAL A 68 -6.73 18.67 10.55
CA VAL A 68 -7.08 20.01 11.03
C VAL A 68 -5.89 20.66 11.72
N ALA A 69 -5.11 19.88 12.48
CA ALA A 69 -3.93 20.37 13.18
C ALA A 69 -2.75 20.68 12.23
N ASP A 70 -2.59 19.91 11.15
CA ASP A 70 -1.57 20.11 10.12
C ASP A 70 -2.16 19.96 8.69
N PRO A 71 -2.75 21.03 8.15
CA PRO A 71 -3.41 20.99 6.85
C PRO A 71 -2.47 20.78 5.66
N LEU A 72 -1.19 21.16 5.77
CA LEU A 72 -0.23 21.00 4.66
C LEU A 72 0.31 19.56 4.58
N TYR A 73 0.11 18.76 5.62
CA TYR A 73 0.46 17.35 5.63
C TYR A 73 -0.57 16.48 4.91
N TYR A 74 -1.79 16.96 4.68
CA TYR A 74 -2.88 16.25 3.98
C TYR A 74 -3.04 16.74 2.54
#